data_AF-A0A926CSP0-F1
#
_entry.id   AF-A0A926CSP0-F1
#
_cell.length_a   1.000
_cell.length_b   1.000
_cell.length_c   1.000
_cell.angle_alpha   90.00
_cell.angle_beta   90.00
_cell.angle_gamma   90.00
#
_symmetry.space_group_name_H-M   'P 1'
#
loop_
_entity.id
_entity.type
_entity.pdbx_description
1 polymer ?
#
loop_
_entity_poly.entity_id
_entity_poly.type
_entity_poly.pdbx_seq_one_letter_code
_entity_poly.pdbx_strand_id
1 'polypeptide(L)' 'MIDNISFDELVTLVENLPALEKVRLVERIMVTLGQELKTQPSQSLKSAYGLWADLNVDISAEDIDEARREMWGNFPREDI' A
#
# COMPACT_ATOMS: atom_id res chain seq x y z
N MET A 1 -7.25 30.35 -18.18
CA MET A 1 -8.20 30.08 -17.09
C MET A 1 -8.75 28.70 -17.40
N ILE A 2 -8.30 27.67 -16.69
CA ILE A 2 -8.91 26.34 -16.82
C ILE A 2 -10.04 26.35 -15.79
N ASP A 3 -11.27 26.22 -16.26
CA ASP A 3 -12.44 26.18 -15.39
C ASP A 3 -12.33 25.01 -14.41
N ASN A 4 -12.84 25.20 -13.20
CA ASN A 4 -12.93 24.16 -12.17
C ASN A 4 -14.01 23.14 -12.57
N ILE A 5 -13.73 22.33 -13.60
CA ILE A 5 -14.57 21.23 -14.04
C ILE A 5 -14.59 20.18 -12.95
N SER A 6 -15.78 19.80 -12.49
CA SER A 6 -15.93 18.73 -11.50
C SER A 6 -15.55 17.36 -12.08
N PHE A 7 -15.20 16.41 -11.22
CA PHE A 7 -14.83 15.06 -11.66
C PHE A 7 -15.94 14.40 -12.49
N ASP A 8 -17.19 14.54 -12.05
CA ASP A 8 -18.35 13.93 -12.71
C ASP A 8 -18.61 14.53 -14.11
N GLU A 9 -18.40 15.84 -14.28
CA GLU A 9 -18.47 16.50 -15.59
C GLU A 9 -17.36 16.01 -16.52
N LEU A 10 -16.17 15.77 -15.98
CA LEU A 10 -15.02 15.25 -16.73
C LEU A 10 -15.28 13.81 -17.19
N VAL A 11 -15.83 12.96 -16.32
CA VAL A 11 -16.24 11.59 -16.66
C VAL A 11 -17.30 11.61 -17.76
N THR A 12 -18.32 12.47 -17.62
CA THR A 12 -19.38 12.61 -18.63
C THR A 12 -18.80 13.05 -19.98
N LEU A 13 -17.84 13.97 -20.00
CA LEU A 13 -17.18 14.42 -21.23
C LEU A 13 -16.39 13.27 -21.88
N VAL A 14 -15.66 12.49 -21.09
CA VAL A 14 -14.87 11.35 -21.57
C VAL A 14 -15.77 10.24 -22.10
N GLU A 15 -16.92 9.97 -21.47
CA GLU A 15 -17.89 8.98 -21.94
C GLU A 15 -18.47 9.31 -23.32
N ASN A 16 -18.57 10.59 -23.67
CA ASN A 16 -19.05 11.03 -24.98
C ASN A 16 -17.98 11.02 -26.07
N LEU A 17 -16.71 10.70 -25.76
CA LEU A 17 -15.64 10.59 -26.75
C LEU A 17 -15.79 9.33 -27.64
N PRO A 18 -15.35 9.39 -28.90
CA PRO A 18 -15.17 8.20 -29.73
C PRO A 18 -14.20 7.18 -29.09
N ALA A 19 -14.40 5.89 -29.37
CA ALA A 19 -13.60 4.82 -28.77
C ALA A 19 -12.09 5.02 -28.96
N LEU A 20 -11.65 5.46 -30.15
CA LEU A 20 -10.25 5.73 -30.42
C LEU A 20 -9.68 6.86 -29.55
N GLU A 21 -10.45 7.91 -29.30
CA GLU A 21 -9.99 9.04 -28.48
C GLU A 21 -9.91 8.68 -27.01
N LYS A 22 -10.83 7.84 -26.51
CA LYS A 22 -10.75 7.27 -25.16
C LYS A 22 -9.46 6.49 -24.96
N VAL A 23 -9.07 5.65 -25.92
CA VAL A 23 -7.81 4.89 -25.87
C VAL A 23 -6.60 5.82 -25.82
N ARG A 24 -6.54 6.83 -26.71
CA ARG A 24 -5.44 7.81 -26.73
C ARG A 24 -5.35 8.60 -25.41
N LEU A 25 -6.48 8.94 -24.82
CA LEU A 25 -6.54 9.61 -23.52
C LEU A 25 -5.98 8.70 -22.42
N VAL A 26 -6.39 7.44 -22.36
CA VAL A 26 -5.89 6.46 -21.39
C VAL A 26 -4.37 6.30 -21.52
N GLU A 27 -3.85 6.13 -22.75
CA GLU A 27 -2.40 6.03 -22.99
C GLU A 27 -1.65 7.25 -22.45
N ARG A 28 -2.15 8.46 -22.73
CA ARG A 28 -1.53 9.70 -22.27
C ARG A 28 -1.54 9.82 -20.74
N ILE A 29 -2.70 9.53 -20.12
CA ILE A 29 -2.87 9.59 -18.66
C ILE A 29 -1.96 8.58 -17.98
N MET A 30 -1.88 7.35 -18.47
CA MET A 30 -1.03 6.31 -17.88
C MET A 30 0.45 6.66 -17.91
N VAL A 31 0.93 7.29 -18.99
CA VAL A 31 2.31 7.78 -19.08
C VAL A 31 2.57 8.87 -18.03
N THR A 32 1.66 9.83 -17.90
CA THR A 32 1.80 10.94 -16.95
C THR A 32 1.71 10.47 -15.50
N LEU A 33 0.69 9.67 -15.14
CA LEU A 33 0.54 9.10 -13.80
C LEU A 33 1.74 8.24 -13.40
N GLY A 34 2.27 7.45 -14.33
CA GLY A 34 3.47 6.65 -14.08
C GLY A 34 4.69 7.50 -13.71
N GLN A 35 4.80 8.73 -14.21
CA GLN A 35 5.86 9.66 -13.82
C GLN A 35 5.57 10.30 -12.45
N GLU A 36 4.34 10.74 -12.20
CA GLU A 36 3.93 11.35 -10.93
C GLU A 36 4.07 10.37 -9.74
N LEU A 37 3.66 9.11 -9.91
CA LEU A 37 3.78 8.07 -8.90
C LEU A 37 5.23 7.69 -8.60
N LYS A 38 6.14 7.78 -9.58
CA LYS A 38 7.59 7.56 -9.35
C LYS A 38 8.24 8.71 -8.58
N THR A 39 7.70 9.93 -8.73
CA THR A 39 8.18 11.11 -8.01
C THR A 39 7.58 11.25 -6.61
N GLN A 40 6.52 10.50 -6.28
CA GLN A 40 6.10 10.37 -4.89
C GLN A 40 7.19 9.62 -4.13
N PRO A 41 7.80 10.24 -3.10
CA PRO A 41 8.69 9.50 -2.22
C PRO A 41 7.84 8.38 -1.63
N SER A 42 8.18 7.12 -1.94
CA SER A 42 7.64 5.99 -1.19
C SER A 42 7.89 6.33 0.28
N GLN A 43 6.85 6.52 1.08
CA GLN A 43 7.05 6.68 2.52
C GLN A 43 7.85 5.47 2.94
N SER A 44 9.10 5.71 3.35
CA SER A 44 9.93 4.66 3.89
C SER A 44 9.15 4.05 5.04
N LEU A 45 8.99 2.72 5.02
CA LEU A 45 8.34 2.04 6.12
C LEU A 45 9.07 2.47 7.39
N LYS A 46 8.31 2.99 8.36
CA LYS A 46 8.88 3.35 9.64
C LYS A 46 9.48 2.09 10.27
N SER A 47 10.66 2.21 10.84
CA SER A 47 11.26 1.12 11.62
C SER A 47 10.28 0.70 12.72
N ALA A 48 10.10 -0.62 12.88
CA ALA A 48 9.35 -1.16 14.02
C ALA A 48 10.17 -1.13 15.33
N TYR A 49 11.44 -0.77 15.26
CA TYR A 49 12.29 -0.62 16.43
C TYR A 49 11.72 0.43 17.39
N GLY A 50 11.53 0.05 18.66
CA GLY A 50 10.97 0.93 19.69
C GLY A 50 9.44 1.02 19.72
N LEU A 51 8.72 0.28 18.87
CA LEU A 51 7.24 0.30 18.85
C LEU A 51 6.60 0.01 20.21
N TRP A 52 7.26 -0.76 21.08
CA TRP A 52 6.77 -1.14 22.40
C TRP A 52 7.48 -0.45 23.57
N ALA A 53 8.34 0.52 23.30
CA ALA A 53 9.14 1.19 24.34
C ALA A 53 8.29 1.85 25.43
N ASP A 54 7.12 2.39 25.05
CA ASP A 54 6.22 3.11 25.95
C ASP A 54 5.18 2.20 26.63
N LEU A 55 5.11 0.92 26.27
CA LEU A 55 4.10 -0.01 26.80
C LEU A 55 4.49 -0.60 28.17
N ASN A 56 5.68 -0.27 28.68
CA ASN A 56 6.23 -0.81 29.93
C ASN A 56 6.10 -2.34 30.02
N VAL A 57 6.29 -3.02 28.88
CA VAL A 57 6.25 -4.47 28.78
C VAL A 57 7.64 -4.99 29.09
N ASP A 58 7.75 -5.76 30.18
CA ASP A 58 8.91 -6.57 30.47
C ASP A 58 8.62 -7.99 29.99
N ILE A 59 9.39 -8.48 29.02
CA ILE A 59 9.22 -9.82 28.45
C ILE A 59 10.38 -10.67 28.93
N SER A 60 10.10 -11.67 29.75
CA SER A 60 11.11 -12.63 30.21
C SER A 60 11.46 -13.65 29.12
N ALA A 61 12.56 -14.39 29.33
CA ALA A 61 12.91 -15.49 28.44
C ALA A 61 11.84 -16.60 28.47
N GLU A 62 11.27 -16.85 29.65
CA GLU A 62 10.20 -17.81 29.86
C GLU A 62 8.94 -17.45 29.08
N ASP A 63 8.55 -16.17 29.05
CA ASP A 63 7.39 -15.68 28.28
C ASP A 63 7.58 -15.92 26.78
N ILE A 64 8.79 -15.71 26.27
CA ILE A 64 9.14 -15.95 24.86
C ILE A 64 9.05 -17.45 24.54
N ASP A 65 9.58 -18.29 25.43
CA ASP A 65 9.57 -19.73 25.25
C ASP A 65 8.16 -20.32 25.31
N GLU A 66 7.30 -19.81 26.20
CA GLU A 66 5.90 -20.19 26.26
C GLU A 66 5.15 -19.75 25.01
N ALA A 67 5.27 -18.48 24.59
CA ALA A 67 4.65 -18.00 23.36
C ALA A 67 5.08 -18.82 22.12
N ARG A 68 6.35 -19.25 22.07
CA ARG A 68 6.85 -20.12 21.00
C ARG A 68 6.20 -21.51 21.06
N ARG A 69 6.08 -22.10 22.26
CA ARG A 69 5.41 -23.41 22.44
C ARG A 69 3.93 -23.34 22.06
N GLU A 70 3.21 -22.30 22.48
CA GLU A 70 1.79 -22.14 22.16
C GLU A 70 1.57 -21.99 20.65
N MET A 71 2.34 -21.10 20.02
CA MET A 71 2.14 -20.75 18.61
C MET A 71 2.71 -21.79 17.64
N TRP A 72 3.79 -22.48 18.02
CA TRP A 72 4.56 -23.36 17.12
C TRP A 72 4.70 -24.80 17.65
N GLY A 73 4.06 -25.14 18.77
CA GLY A 73 4.11 -26.49 19.35
C GLY A 73 3.53 -27.56 18.44
N ASN A 74 2.53 -27.20 17.64
CA ASN A 74 1.92 -28.05 16.61
C ASN A 74 2.52 -27.84 15.22
N PHE A 75 3.59 -27.05 15.10
CA PHE A 75 4.23 -26.83 13.81
C PHE A 75 4.81 -28.18 13.33
N PRO A 76 4.52 -28.63 12.10
CA PRO A 76 4.98 -29.93 11.63
C PRO A 76 6.50 -29.98 11.66
N ARG A 77 7.04 -30.81 12.56
CA ARG A 77 8.45 -31.16 12.59
C ARG A 77 8.57 -32.51 11.92
N GLU A 78 8.36 -32.53 10.61
CA GLU A 78 8.81 -33.71 9.86
C GLU A 78 10.33 -33.77 10.02
N ASP A 79 10.81 -34.91 10.51
CA ASP A 79 12.24 -35.20 10.68
C ASP A 79 12.95 -34.94 9.35
N ILE A 80 13.83 -33.94 9.33
CA ILE A 80 14.79 -33.71 8.25
C ILE A 80 15.86 -34.80 8.27
#